data_AF-A0AAN2BKS3-F1
#
_entry.id   AF-A0AAN2BKS3-F1
#
_cell.length_a   1.000
_cell.length_b   1.000
_cell.length_c   1.000
_cell.angle_alpha   90.00
_cell.angle_beta   90.00
_cell.angle_gamma   90.00
#
_symmetry.space_group_name_H-M   'P 1'
#
loop_
_entity.id
_entity.type
_entity.pdbx_description
1 polymer ?
#
loop_
_entity_poly.entity_id
_entity_poly.type
_entity_poly.pdbx_seq_one_letter_code
_entity_poly.pdbx_strand_id
1 'polypeptide(L)'
;MKTRNALSLLTLSISAVLVGCDGATITIEPNPEQCDTPMPATCYMVKTNPGEWVYDTLSQCDVIPDGAVQDGKGACADEDAVVDICDSPEPPPGAAPTCFAITPDASECPLGNCAVEYRFTDFCGVRDEQAEIVEQGYCDGTIQPPAPETLCAQINGKTYYTETLEEGGATQNGINKAHWSIHFEDGELNLFQSDFGMAGSYVCRDEQMIITVNGGDISEHILTFENGIESFEFNPVGAEPLTYIYSERKYDSGACGRVSGNRYSTPPDPNARPLEGPTFLDFNDSPNSVIFGYGDIREAGHYDCQLGELHIHTQNRIKPLVIEVNRHGTTATILDEHNVKLPIVDDSPVACDQRYNPVCAAFNTGIQCVTTPCPTEVYKTYGNRCHAEADKSAVLFDGECGKLEGELVGGQSVACPAVYMPVCAKHATNTVCITSPCESHEYKTFGNACAAGAALAMTTFEGSCDTYGIEGLVSFQQEPIRLDMPQAAGFEANLVRASIDGNILTATVSYSGCNQQAVHFNASTAGIKASGELVVQAENFFTKDTNDACEAVFTTEQSFDLAPIAAAYFTQFPDRPEGFVNFPGIGTYKF
;
A
#
# COMPACT_ATOMS: atom_id res chain seq x y z
N MET A 1 6.59 75.92 -18.96
CA MET A 1 7.72 76.06 -18.01
C MET A 1 8.18 74.64 -17.71
N LYS A 2 9.22 74.00 -18.28
CA LYS A 2 10.59 74.34 -18.72
C LYS A 2 11.56 74.73 -17.61
N THR A 3 12.32 73.73 -17.14
CA THR A 3 13.72 73.70 -16.64
C THR A 3 13.96 72.22 -16.28
N ARG A 4 14.71 71.34 -16.98
CA ARG A 4 16.11 71.32 -17.47
C ARG A 4 17.14 71.69 -16.42
N ASN A 5 17.93 70.67 -16.01
CA ASN A 5 19.35 70.66 -15.61
C ASN A 5 19.66 69.23 -15.11
N ALA A 6 20.83 68.63 -15.22
CA ALA A 6 21.96 68.73 -16.13
C ALA A 6 22.75 67.43 -15.95
N LEU A 7 23.47 67.07 -17.00
CA LEU A 7 24.36 65.92 -17.15
C LEU A 7 25.64 66.11 -16.29
N SER A 8 26.14 65.06 -15.64
CA SER A 8 27.55 64.98 -15.22
C SER A 8 28.04 63.54 -15.32
N LEU A 9 28.90 63.31 -16.32
CA LEU A 9 29.74 62.12 -16.46
C LEU A 9 30.83 62.17 -15.39
N LEU A 10 31.04 61.07 -14.69
CA LEU A 10 32.28 60.79 -13.97
C LEU A 10 32.71 59.37 -14.30
N THR A 11 33.69 59.29 -15.21
CA THR A 11 34.51 58.10 -15.46
C THR A 11 35.44 57.87 -14.27
N LEU A 12 35.33 56.72 -13.61
CA LEU A 12 36.38 56.21 -12.72
C LEU A 12 37.00 54.96 -13.35
N SER A 13 38.28 55.06 -13.62
CA SER A 13 39.17 54.00 -14.08
C SER A 13 39.47 53.01 -12.96
N ILE A 14 39.27 51.72 -13.23
CA ILE A 14 39.70 50.60 -12.39
C ILE A 14 41.23 50.47 -12.50
N SER A 15 41.91 50.43 -11.36
CA SER A 15 43.30 49.96 -11.25
C SER A 15 43.32 48.92 -10.14
N ALA A 16 43.51 47.66 -10.52
CA ALA A 16 43.71 46.56 -9.59
C ALA A 16 45.17 46.57 -9.11
N VAL A 17 45.36 46.65 -7.80
CA VAL A 17 46.64 46.35 -7.13
C VAL A 17 46.39 45.11 -6.28
N LEU A 18 47.12 44.04 -6.59
CA LEU A 18 47.21 42.83 -5.78
C LEU A 18 48.02 43.12 -4.51
N VAL A 19 47.43 42.84 -3.34
CA VAL A 19 48.15 42.63 -2.07
C VAL A 19 47.56 41.38 -1.43
N GLY A 20 48.41 40.42 -1.11
CA GLY A 20 48.05 39.13 -0.53
C GLY A 20 47.74 39.21 0.97
N CYS A 21 46.95 38.24 1.43
CA CYS A 21 46.66 38.04 2.85
C CYS A 21 47.33 36.75 3.33
N ASP A 22 48.17 36.91 4.36
CA ASP A 22 48.71 35.85 5.21
C ASP A 22 47.60 35.24 6.10
N GLY A 23 47.80 33.97 6.46
CA GLY A 23 46.81 33.08 7.07
C GLY A 23 46.31 33.45 8.47
N ALA A 24 45.08 33.03 8.75
CA ALA A 24 44.47 33.06 10.06
C ALA A 24 44.52 31.67 10.70
N THR A 25 45.00 31.60 11.95
CA THR A 25 44.99 30.41 12.81
C THR A 25 43.63 30.27 13.49
N ILE A 26 43.03 29.07 13.46
CA ILE A 26 41.81 28.74 14.21
C ILE A 26 42.20 27.90 15.43
N THR A 27 41.68 28.26 16.60
CA THR A 27 41.82 27.49 17.85
C THR A 27 40.43 26.98 18.25
N ILE A 28 40.33 25.70 18.58
CA ILE A 28 39.08 25.05 19.03
C ILE A 28 39.29 24.61 20.48
N GLU A 29 38.42 25.08 21.39
CA GLU A 29 38.33 24.57 22.76
C GLU A 29 37.15 23.60 22.89
N PRO A 30 37.33 22.39 23.43
CA PRO A 30 36.23 21.44 23.62
C PRO A 30 35.41 21.77 24.87
N ASN A 31 34.09 21.70 24.74
CA ASN A 31 33.09 21.84 25.81
C ASN A 31 32.90 20.49 26.54
N PRO A 32 33.16 20.38 27.86
CA PRO A 32 33.26 19.09 28.55
C PRO A 32 31.96 18.49 29.13
N GLU A 33 30.76 19.06 28.90
CA GLU A 33 29.55 18.67 29.68
C GLU A 33 28.51 17.78 28.97
N GLN A 34 28.84 17.01 27.92
CA GLN A 34 27.82 16.20 27.20
C GLN A 34 28.17 14.73 26.94
N CYS A 35 28.86 14.06 27.85
CA CYS A 35 29.08 12.61 27.75
C CYS A 35 28.68 11.88 29.05
N ASP A 36 27.39 11.69 29.28
CA ASP A 36 26.89 10.79 30.34
C ASP A 36 25.50 10.22 30.01
N THR A 37 25.42 9.30 29.04
CA THR A 37 24.40 8.22 29.02
C THR A 37 24.86 7.05 28.13
N PRO A 38 24.72 5.78 28.55
CA PRO A 38 25.16 4.62 27.76
C PRO A 38 24.05 4.16 26.78
N MET A 39 24.39 4.05 25.49
CA MET A 39 23.59 3.31 24.49
C MET A 39 24.07 1.85 24.36
N PRO A 40 23.19 0.89 23.99
CA PRO A 40 23.58 -0.51 23.85
C PRO A 40 24.39 -0.75 22.57
N ALA A 41 25.31 -1.70 22.66
CA ALA A 41 26.28 -2.05 21.62
C ALA A 41 25.64 -2.33 20.25
N THR A 42 26.09 -1.60 19.23
CA THR A 42 25.87 -1.92 17.81
C THR A 42 27.03 -2.78 17.32
N CYS A 43 26.73 -3.98 16.82
CA CYS A 43 27.71 -4.82 16.13
C CYS A 43 27.98 -4.26 14.72
N TYR A 44 29.23 -4.17 14.30
CA TYR A 44 29.61 -3.87 12.92
C TYR A 44 30.45 -4.99 12.32
N MET A 45 30.26 -5.24 11.03
CA MET A 45 30.98 -6.27 10.29
C MET A 45 32.29 -5.71 9.72
N VAL A 46 33.41 -6.41 9.95
CA VAL A 46 34.70 -6.08 9.34
C VAL A 46 35.04 -7.13 8.30
N LYS A 47 35.43 -6.68 7.11
CA LYS A 47 35.89 -7.54 6.00
C LYS A 47 37.40 -7.74 6.13
N THR A 48 37.83 -8.96 6.42
CA THR A 48 39.26 -9.29 6.38
C THR A 48 39.68 -9.68 4.98
N ASN A 49 40.92 -9.35 4.58
CA ASN A 49 41.50 -9.84 3.34
C ASN A 49 42.19 -11.20 3.58
N PRO A 50 41.87 -12.27 2.82
CA PRO A 50 41.09 -12.28 1.58
C PRO A 50 39.70 -12.92 1.76
N GLY A 51 38.69 -12.14 2.13
CA GLY A 51 37.30 -12.34 1.68
C GLY A 51 36.28 -12.97 2.63
N GLU A 52 36.57 -13.15 3.93
CA GLU A 52 35.61 -13.74 4.88
C GLU A 52 35.05 -12.68 5.85
N TRP A 53 33.73 -12.69 6.05
CA TRP A 53 33.03 -11.85 7.02
C TRP A 53 32.98 -12.58 8.36
N VAL A 54 33.55 -11.99 9.41
CA VAL A 54 33.56 -12.56 10.76
C VAL A 54 32.84 -11.61 11.71
N TYR A 55 31.98 -12.15 12.57
CA TYR A 55 31.38 -11.42 13.68
C TYR A 55 32.42 -11.30 14.80
N ASP A 56 32.81 -10.08 15.15
CA ASP A 56 33.71 -9.81 16.27
C ASP A 56 32.92 -9.23 17.44
N THR A 57 32.99 -9.90 18.59
CA THR A 57 32.41 -9.44 19.85
C THR A 57 33.55 -8.99 20.75
N LEU A 58 33.81 -7.69 20.78
CA LEU A 58 34.72 -7.05 21.73
C LEU A 58 34.09 -7.08 23.14
N SER A 59 34.23 -8.20 23.84
CA SER A 59 34.05 -8.28 25.29
C SER A 59 35.41 -8.42 25.95
N GLN A 60 36.02 -7.29 26.33
CA GLN A 60 36.91 -7.11 27.49
C GLN A 60 37.71 -5.82 27.36
N CYS A 61 37.42 -4.84 28.21
CA CYS A 61 38.37 -3.81 28.61
C CYS A 61 38.23 -3.67 30.12
N ASP A 62 39.15 -4.29 30.86
CA ASP A 62 39.36 -4.01 32.28
C ASP A 62 40.13 -2.69 32.41
N VAL A 63 39.63 -1.81 33.28
CA VAL A 63 40.29 -0.55 33.67
C VAL A 63 41.27 -0.86 34.81
N ILE A 64 42.57 -0.58 34.61
CA ILE A 64 43.55 -0.41 35.69
C ILE A 64 44.36 0.87 35.41
N PRO A 65 44.58 1.73 36.42
CA PRO A 65 45.24 3.02 36.26
C PRO A 65 46.76 2.88 36.19
N ASP A 66 47.39 3.85 35.54
CA ASP A 66 48.81 4.01 35.21
C ASP A 66 49.22 3.43 33.85
N GLY A 67 49.34 4.38 32.91
CA GLY A 67 49.60 4.18 31.50
C GLY A 67 50.90 3.43 31.19
N ALA A 68 50.75 2.36 30.42
CA ALA A 68 51.42 2.15 29.14
C ALA A 68 51.00 0.78 28.58
N VAL A 69 50.45 0.75 27.37
CA VAL A 69 50.44 -0.47 26.53
C VAL A 69 50.95 -0.08 25.15
N GLN A 70 52.07 -0.69 24.77
CA GLN A 70 52.45 -0.90 23.37
C GLN A 70 51.67 -2.10 22.83
N ASP A 71 51.07 -1.97 21.66
CA ASP A 71 50.98 -3.09 20.73
C ASP A 71 51.65 -2.73 19.40
N GLY A 72 52.14 -3.78 18.74
CA GLY A 72 53.02 -3.66 17.60
C GLY A 72 52.25 -3.41 16.32
N LYS A 73 52.08 -2.14 15.95
CA LYS A 73 52.06 -1.63 14.56
C LYS A 73 51.94 -0.08 14.54
N GLY A 74 53.09 0.60 14.64
CA GLY A 74 53.31 1.91 13.99
C GLY A 74 52.86 3.19 14.73
N ALA A 75 53.86 3.94 15.22
CA ALA A 75 53.94 5.39 15.47
C ALA A 75 52.69 6.16 15.97
N CYS A 76 52.72 6.60 17.23
CA CYS A 76 52.05 7.84 17.64
C CYS A 76 52.99 9.02 17.37
N ALA A 77 52.47 10.08 16.75
CA ALA A 77 53.14 11.37 16.66
C ALA A 77 53.08 12.10 18.02
N ASP A 78 54.13 12.86 18.35
CA ASP A 78 54.18 13.74 19.51
C ASP A 78 53.05 14.79 19.48
N GLU A 79 52.61 15.26 20.65
CA GLU A 79 51.55 16.28 20.85
C GLU A 79 51.88 17.68 20.26
N ASP A 80 52.97 17.84 19.49
CA ASP A 80 53.34 19.10 18.82
C ASP A 80 53.76 18.90 17.33
N ALA A 81 53.36 17.80 16.68
CA ALA A 81 53.69 17.58 15.27
C ALA A 81 52.77 18.39 14.31
N VAL A 82 53.29 19.47 13.75
CA VAL A 82 52.68 20.18 12.60
C VAL A 82 52.91 19.34 11.35
N VAL A 83 51.85 18.73 10.81
CA VAL A 83 51.87 18.09 9.48
C VAL A 83 51.30 19.06 8.46
N ASP A 84 52.15 19.51 7.53
CA ASP A 84 51.71 20.27 6.36
C ASP A 84 51.08 19.29 5.35
N ILE A 85 49.76 19.35 5.19
CA ILE A 85 48.97 18.45 4.33
C ILE A 85 49.28 18.66 2.83
N CYS A 86 50.00 19.72 2.47
CA CYS A 86 50.30 20.05 1.08
C CYS A 86 51.43 19.21 0.44
N ASP A 87 52.17 18.41 1.22
CA ASP A 87 53.33 17.65 0.72
C ASP A 87 53.07 16.14 0.48
N SER A 88 51.83 15.65 0.62
CA SER A 88 51.49 14.27 0.26
C SER A 88 51.08 14.16 -1.22
N PRO A 89 51.76 13.33 -2.04
CA PRO A 89 51.51 13.26 -3.48
C PRO A 89 50.21 12.54 -3.88
N GLU A 90 49.46 11.93 -2.96
CA GLU A 90 48.18 11.26 -3.26
C GLU A 90 47.14 11.45 -2.13
N PRO A 91 45.86 11.74 -2.45
CA PRO A 91 44.80 11.86 -1.45
C PRO A 91 44.24 10.48 -1.03
N PRO A 92 43.77 10.32 0.23
CA PRO A 92 43.17 9.06 0.69
C PRO A 92 41.82 8.77 -0.01
N PRO A 93 41.47 7.49 -0.24
CA PRO A 93 40.21 7.13 -0.89
C PRO A 93 39.02 7.44 0.04
N GLY A 94 38.16 8.36 -0.37
CA GLY A 94 36.87 8.65 0.30
C GLY A 94 36.68 10.05 0.88
N ALA A 95 37.58 11.01 0.65
CA ALA A 95 37.35 12.39 1.10
C ALA A 95 36.35 13.14 0.18
N ALA A 96 35.27 13.66 0.78
CA ALA A 96 34.27 14.49 0.10
C ALA A 96 34.69 15.98 0.05
N PRO A 97 34.25 16.77 -0.93
CA PRO A 97 34.60 18.19 -1.03
C PRO A 97 34.01 19.00 0.14
N THR A 98 34.80 19.91 0.71
CA THR A 98 34.37 20.83 1.76
C THR A 98 33.94 22.17 1.15
N CYS A 99 32.75 22.64 1.55
CA CYS A 99 32.23 23.96 1.18
C CYS A 99 32.43 24.92 2.36
N PHE A 100 32.87 26.15 2.09
CA PHE A 100 32.97 27.21 3.10
C PHE A 100 32.32 28.49 2.60
N ALA A 101 31.62 29.17 3.51
CA ALA A 101 30.95 30.44 3.27
C ALA A 101 31.84 31.60 3.71
N ILE A 102 32.00 32.61 2.86
CA ILE A 102 32.67 33.85 3.23
C ILE A 102 31.58 34.88 3.55
N THR A 103 31.44 35.19 4.83
CA THR A 103 30.50 36.21 5.30
C THR A 103 31.25 37.51 5.59
N PRO A 104 30.89 38.65 4.98
CA PRO A 104 31.52 39.92 5.29
C PRO A 104 31.20 40.38 6.73
N ASP A 105 32.07 41.22 7.28
CA ASP A 105 31.94 41.77 8.62
C ASP A 105 30.63 42.58 8.76
N ALA A 106 29.97 42.49 9.92
CA ALA A 106 28.69 43.16 10.18
C ALA A 106 28.74 44.68 9.99
N SER A 107 29.92 45.29 10.09
CA SER A 107 30.15 46.72 9.83
C SER A 107 30.02 47.12 8.35
N GLU A 108 30.07 46.16 7.43
CA GLU A 108 29.93 46.38 5.98
C GLU A 108 28.47 46.20 5.48
N CYS A 109 27.52 45.85 6.37
CA CYS A 109 26.14 45.48 6.02
C CYS A 109 25.05 46.29 6.78
N PRO A 110 24.96 47.63 6.61
CA PRO A 110 24.11 48.49 7.44
C PRO A 110 22.59 48.39 7.20
N LEU A 111 22.13 47.61 6.21
CA LEU A 111 20.71 47.44 5.87
C LEU A 111 20.24 45.98 5.87
N GLY A 112 21.03 45.06 6.43
CA GLY A 112 20.62 43.67 6.68
C GLY A 112 20.59 42.75 5.46
N ASN A 113 20.91 43.23 4.25
CA ASN A 113 20.95 42.41 3.04
C ASN A 113 22.35 42.42 2.44
N CYS A 114 23.10 41.33 2.66
CA CYS A 114 24.38 41.09 2.01
C CYS A 114 24.38 39.73 1.33
N ALA A 115 24.94 39.68 0.12
CA ALA A 115 25.10 38.44 -0.63
C ALA A 115 26.23 37.62 0.00
N VAL A 116 25.95 36.37 0.36
CA VAL A 116 26.96 35.41 0.81
C VAL A 116 27.57 34.75 -0.41
N GLU A 117 28.90 34.78 -0.52
CA GLU A 117 29.62 34.06 -1.57
C GLU A 117 30.01 32.68 -1.06
N TYR A 118 29.51 31.64 -1.73
CA TYR A 118 29.88 30.24 -1.45
C TYR A 118 30.90 29.80 -2.50
N ARG A 119 32.02 29.21 -2.04
CA ARG A 119 33.03 28.64 -2.93
C ARG A 119 33.20 27.16 -2.66
N PHE A 120 33.18 26.39 -3.74
CA PHE A 120 33.61 25.00 -3.73
C PHE A 120 35.05 24.97 -4.22
N THR A 121 35.94 24.33 -3.47
CA THR A 121 37.27 24.02 -3.96
C THR A 121 37.45 22.52 -3.92
N ASP A 122 37.67 21.92 -5.09
CA ASP A 122 38.34 20.63 -5.13
C ASP A 122 39.80 20.86 -4.67
N PHE A 123 40.34 19.87 -3.95
CA PHE A 123 41.69 19.94 -3.40
C PHE A 123 42.71 20.35 -4.47
N CYS A 124 43.59 21.27 -4.09
CA CYS A 124 44.64 21.92 -4.89
C CYS A 124 44.12 22.92 -5.94
N GLY A 125 44.41 24.20 -5.69
CA GLY A 125 44.09 25.30 -6.61
C GLY A 125 44.61 25.04 -8.01
N VAL A 126 43.68 24.95 -8.97
CA VAL A 126 43.98 24.98 -10.40
C VAL A 126 44.44 26.40 -10.73
N ARG A 127 45.75 26.54 -10.96
CA ARG A 127 46.30 27.66 -11.73
C ARG A 127 45.94 27.43 -13.19
N ASP A 128 45.30 28.44 -13.78
CA ASP A 128 45.11 28.63 -15.22
C ASP A 128 44.43 27.47 -15.96
N GLU A 129 43.10 27.57 -16.12
CA GLU A 129 42.34 27.34 -17.37
C GLU A 129 40.91 26.82 -17.11
N GLN A 130 39.95 27.58 -17.63
CA GLN A 130 38.57 27.25 -18.03
C GLN A 130 37.82 26.13 -17.27
N ALA A 131 37.12 26.51 -16.20
CA ALA A 131 35.99 25.73 -15.69
C ALA A 131 34.73 26.02 -16.54
N GLU A 132 34.18 24.95 -17.10
CA GLU A 132 32.98 24.89 -17.93
C GLU A 132 31.74 25.24 -17.10
N ILE A 133 30.85 26.08 -17.65
CA ILE A 133 29.58 26.45 -17.02
C ILE A 133 28.64 25.24 -17.14
N VAL A 134 28.47 24.50 -16.04
CA VAL A 134 27.41 23.49 -15.90
C VAL A 134 26.14 24.19 -15.42
N GLU A 135 25.01 23.81 -16.02
CA GLU A 135 23.67 24.42 -15.89
C GLU A 135 23.22 24.73 -14.45
N GLN A 136 22.43 25.81 -14.34
CA GLN A 136 21.81 26.32 -13.12
C GLN A 136 20.92 25.28 -12.43
N GLY A 137 21.45 24.62 -11.40
CA GLY A 137 20.65 23.98 -10.36
C GLY A 137 20.42 24.97 -9.21
N TYR A 138 19.16 25.26 -8.90
CA TYR A 138 18.77 26.00 -7.70
C TYR A 138 19.00 25.12 -6.47
N CYS A 139 19.96 25.48 -5.62
CA CYS A 139 20.04 24.99 -4.24
C CYS A 139 19.47 26.08 -3.34
N ASP A 140 18.20 25.94 -2.94
CA ASP A 140 17.61 26.72 -1.86
C ASP A 140 18.17 26.23 -0.53
N GLY A 141 18.81 27.12 0.21
CA GLY A 141 19.66 26.78 1.35
C GLY A 141 19.79 27.92 2.34
N THR A 142 18.67 28.51 2.75
CA THR A 142 18.59 29.20 4.05
C THR A 142 17.99 28.25 5.08
N ILE A 143 18.83 27.64 5.92
CA ILE A 143 18.36 27.14 7.22
C ILE A 143 18.27 28.34 8.16
N GLN A 144 17.18 29.10 8.04
CA GLN A 144 16.56 29.65 9.24
C GLN A 144 15.91 28.48 9.99
N PRO A 145 15.82 28.50 11.33
CA PRO A 145 14.92 27.58 12.03
C PRO A 145 13.52 27.74 11.39
N PRO A 146 12.81 26.64 11.06
CA PRO A 146 11.55 26.74 10.34
C PRO A 146 10.63 27.68 11.12
N ALA A 147 10.16 28.74 10.45
CA ALA A 147 8.97 29.43 10.94
C ALA A 147 7.91 28.34 11.19
N PRO A 148 7.15 28.39 12.30
CA PRO A 148 6.13 27.41 12.56
C PRO A 148 5.29 27.26 11.29
N GLU A 149 5.29 26.06 10.70
CA GLU A 149 4.59 25.80 9.46
C GLU A 149 3.16 26.33 9.62
N THR A 150 2.85 27.44 8.94
CA THR A 150 1.53 28.04 9.07
C THR A 150 0.50 26.98 8.67
N LEU A 151 -0.66 26.95 9.32
CA LEU A 151 -1.76 26.02 9.02
C LEU A 151 -2.01 25.85 7.50
N CYS A 152 -1.87 26.94 6.73
CA CYS A 152 -2.00 26.94 5.27
C CYS A 152 -0.92 26.15 4.54
N ALA A 153 0.34 26.20 5.02
CA ALA A 153 1.42 25.38 4.47
C ALA A 153 1.17 23.90 4.73
N GLN A 154 0.61 23.55 5.89
CA GLN A 154 0.26 22.16 6.21
C GLN A 154 -0.92 21.64 5.39
N ILE A 155 -1.88 22.50 5.04
CA ILE A 155 -3.08 22.12 4.28
C ILE A 155 -2.86 22.17 2.75
N ASN A 156 -1.88 22.94 2.27
CA ASN A 156 -1.63 23.07 0.84
C ASN A 156 -1.39 21.71 0.18
N GLY A 157 -2.06 21.43 -0.93
CA GLY A 157 -1.99 20.16 -1.64
C GLY A 157 -2.88 19.04 -1.08
N LYS A 158 -3.61 19.28 0.03
CA LYS A 158 -4.46 18.24 0.64
C LYS A 158 -5.86 18.20 0.01
N THR A 159 -6.45 17.02 0.04
CA THR A 159 -7.85 16.79 -0.31
C THR A 159 -8.55 16.12 0.87
N TYR A 160 -9.72 16.65 1.21
CA TYR A 160 -10.56 16.13 2.27
C TYR A 160 -11.86 15.63 1.68
N TYR A 161 -12.42 14.58 2.26
CA TYR A 161 -13.66 13.95 1.81
C TYR A 161 -14.65 13.86 2.96
N THR A 162 -15.94 13.93 2.67
CA THR A 162 -16.96 13.70 3.69
C THR A 162 -16.85 12.29 4.28
N GLU A 163 -16.91 12.17 5.61
CA GLU A 163 -16.85 10.89 6.34
C GLU A 163 -18.02 9.97 5.95
N THR A 164 -19.21 10.55 5.82
CA THR A 164 -20.39 9.78 5.46
C THR A 164 -20.40 9.54 3.95
N LEU A 165 -20.43 8.26 3.58
CA LEU A 165 -20.89 7.83 2.26
C LEU A 165 -22.39 8.13 2.07
N GLU A 166 -23.11 8.33 3.18
CA GLU A 166 -24.51 8.70 3.19
C GLU A 166 -24.69 10.10 2.60
N GLU A 167 -25.72 10.24 1.77
CA GLU A 167 -26.03 11.48 1.08
C GLU A 167 -26.26 12.63 2.06
N GLY A 168 -25.33 13.59 2.05
CA GLY A 168 -25.35 14.76 2.92
C GLY A 168 -26.51 15.70 2.60
N GLY A 169 -27.68 15.41 3.16
CA GLY A 169 -28.85 16.28 3.23
C GLY A 169 -29.57 16.51 1.89
N ALA A 170 -30.85 16.14 1.83
CA ALA A 170 -31.72 16.52 0.72
C ALA A 170 -31.72 18.05 0.55
N THR A 171 -31.54 18.52 -0.69
CA THR A 171 -31.97 19.90 -1.01
C THR A 171 -33.46 20.04 -0.69
N GLN A 172 -33.98 21.27 -0.51
CA GLN A 172 -35.43 21.51 -0.36
C GLN A 172 -36.28 20.91 -1.51
N ASN A 173 -35.65 20.52 -2.63
CA ASN A 173 -36.28 19.92 -3.80
C ASN A 173 -36.09 18.39 -3.91
N GLY A 174 -35.51 17.72 -2.91
CA GLY A 174 -35.35 16.25 -2.91
C GLY A 174 -34.30 15.70 -3.87
N ILE A 175 -33.35 16.54 -4.29
CA ILE A 175 -32.22 16.10 -5.12
C ILE A 175 -31.08 15.64 -4.20
N ASN A 176 -30.69 14.40 -4.42
CA ASN A 176 -29.66 13.64 -3.71
C ASN A 176 -28.23 14.11 -4.06
N LYS A 177 -27.31 13.95 -3.12
CA LYS A 177 -25.99 14.59 -3.11
C LYS A 177 -24.88 13.58 -2.86
N ALA A 178 -23.94 13.44 -3.81
CA ALA A 178 -22.75 12.56 -3.70
C ALA A 178 -21.68 13.10 -2.74
N HIS A 179 -20.57 12.35 -2.59
CA HIS A 179 -19.39 12.75 -1.81
C HIS A 179 -18.95 14.17 -2.15
N TRP A 180 -18.71 14.95 -1.10
CA TRP A 180 -18.03 16.22 -1.25
C TRP A 180 -16.53 16.00 -1.04
N SER A 181 -15.75 16.52 -1.95
CA SER A 181 -14.32 16.69 -1.77
C SER A 181 -13.94 18.17 -1.73
N ILE A 182 -13.00 18.51 -0.87
CA ILE A 182 -12.41 19.85 -0.78
C ILE A 182 -10.92 19.71 -1.01
N HIS A 183 -10.43 20.31 -2.09
CA HIS A 183 -9.01 20.36 -2.39
C HIS A 183 -8.48 21.78 -2.17
N PHE A 184 -7.38 21.90 -1.44
CA PHE A 184 -6.70 23.15 -1.14
C PHE A 184 -5.39 23.23 -1.93
N GLU A 185 -5.21 24.28 -2.73
CA GLU A 185 -4.01 24.49 -3.54
C GLU A 185 -3.72 25.99 -3.68
N ASP A 186 -2.55 26.43 -3.23
CA ASP A 186 -1.99 27.78 -3.40
C ASP A 186 -2.95 28.94 -3.05
N GLY A 187 -3.71 28.77 -1.96
CA GLY A 187 -4.70 29.77 -1.50
C GLY A 187 -6.04 29.70 -2.25
N GLU A 188 -6.18 28.80 -3.21
CA GLU A 188 -7.44 28.44 -3.85
C GLU A 188 -8.02 27.17 -3.22
N LEU A 189 -9.34 27.08 -3.17
CA LEU A 189 -9.99 25.82 -2.83
C LEU A 189 -10.95 25.41 -3.94
N ASN A 190 -10.98 24.12 -4.24
CA ASN A 190 -11.93 23.53 -5.17
C ASN A 190 -12.78 22.54 -4.41
N LEU A 191 -14.06 22.84 -4.37
CA LEU A 191 -15.07 22.01 -3.75
C LEU A 191 -15.79 21.24 -4.85
N PHE A 192 -15.73 19.93 -4.83
CA PHE A 192 -16.39 19.08 -5.82
C PHE A 192 -17.39 18.16 -5.17
N GLN A 193 -18.52 18.04 -5.84
CA GLN A 193 -19.51 17.00 -5.72
C GLN A 193 -19.61 16.36 -7.11
N SER A 194 -19.96 15.07 -7.20
CA SER A 194 -19.90 14.25 -8.43
C SER A 194 -20.33 14.94 -9.73
N ASP A 195 -21.32 15.84 -9.67
CA ASP A 195 -21.91 16.57 -10.79
C ASP A 195 -21.82 18.11 -10.65
N PHE A 196 -21.19 18.61 -9.59
CA PHE A 196 -21.20 20.02 -9.23
C PHE A 196 -19.86 20.48 -8.61
N GLY A 197 -19.28 21.56 -9.14
CA GLY A 197 -18.05 22.15 -8.61
C GLY A 197 -18.26 23.59 -8.16
N MET A 198 -17.63 23.97 -7.04
CA MET A 198 -17.51 25.35 -6.59
C MET A 198 -16.04 25.70 -6.37
N ALA A 199 -15.62 26.83 -6.93
CA ALA A 199 -14.32 27.40 -6.66
C ALA A 199 -14.41 28.36 -5.46
N GLY A 200 -13.31 28.49 -4.73
CA GLY A 200 -13.16 29.39 -3.61
C GLY A 200 -11.71 29.75 -3.34
N SER A 201 -11.48 30.42 -2.23
CA SER A 201 -10.14 30.76 -1.75
C SER A 201 -10.04 30.54 -0.25
N TYR A 202 -8.84 30.31 0.26
CA TYR A 202 -8.57 30.19 1.68
C TYR A 202 -7.38 31.05 2.10
N VAL A 203 -7.41 31.54 3.33
CA VAL A 203 -6.33 32.33 3.94
C VAL A 203 -6.22 31.97 5.42
N CYS A 204 -4.98 31.90 5.92
CA CYS A 204 -4.74 31.66 7.33
C CYS A 204 -4.39 32.96 8.06
N ARG A 205 -5.08 33.23 9.17
CA ARG A 205 -4.84 34.38 10.05
C ARG A 205 -5.00 33.92 11.49
N ASP A 206 -4.05 34.27 12.36
CA ASP A 206 -4.14 33.99 13.80
C ASP A 206 -4.46 32.50 14.12
N GLU A 207 -3.77 31.57 13.45
CA GLU A 207 -3.97 30.11 13.57
C GLU A 207 -5.37 29.61 13.13
N GLN A 208 -6.18 30.46 12.50
CA GLN A 208 -7.48 30.11 11.93
C GLN A 208 -7.40 30.06 10.41
N MET A 209 -8.09 29.10 9.79
CA MET A 209 -8.28 29.08 8.34
C MET A 209 -9.63 29.70 8.00
N ILE A 210 -9.60 30.75 7.19
CA ILE A 210 -10.79 31.43 6.68
C ILE A 210 -10.94 31.02 5.22
N ILE A 211 -12.07 30.42 4.87
CA ILE A 211 -12.43 30.05 3.51
C ILE A 211 -13.51 30.97 2.96
N THR A 212 -13.50 31.18 1.65
CA THR A 212 -14.51 31.92 0.88
C THR A 212 -14.94 31.05 -0.29
N VAL A 213 -16.21 30.67 -0.36
CA VAL A 213 -16.74 29.80 -1.42
C VAL A 213 -17.64 30.61 -2.35
N ASN A 214 -17.43 30.52 -3.66
CA ASN A 214 -18.20 31.28 -4.66
C ASN A 214 -19.50 30.54 -5.03
N GLY A 215 -20.45 30.46 -4.09
CA GLY A 215 -21.72 29.71 -4.21
C GLY A 215 -22.99 30.52 -4.44
N GLY A 216 -22.89 31.84 -4.70
CA GLY A 216 -24.02 32.74 -4.91
C GLY A 216 -24.10 33.89 -3.90
N ASP A 217 -23.68 33.64 -2.66
CA ASP A 217 -23.35 34.64 -1.65
C ASP A 217 -21.90 34.42 -1.22
N ILE A 218 -21.07 35.47 -1.28
CA ILE A 218 -19.68 35.41 -0.84
C ILE A 218 -19.70 35.48 0.69
N SER A 219 -19.68 34.33 1.36
CA SER A 219 -19.55 34.23 2.81
C SER A 219 -18.17 33.73 3.20
N GLU A 220 -17.55 34.41 4.16
CA GLU A 220 -16.36 33.93 4.84
C GLU A 220 -16.77 32.91 5.90
N HIS A 221 -16.10 31.77 5.95
CA HIS A 221 -16.28 30.74 6.95
C HIS A 221 -14.96 30.44 7.65
N ILE A 222 -14.99 30.29 8.97
CA ILE A 222 -13.84 29.84 9.74
C ILE A 222 -13.89 28.32 9.83
N LEU A 223 -12.89 27.63 9.30
CA LEU A 223 -12.75 26.19 9.47
C LEU A 223 -11.99 25.91 10.78
N THR A 224 -12.62 25.09 11.62
CA THR A 224 -12.03 24.58 12.85
C THR A 224 -11.65 23.13 12.61
N PHE A 225 -10.36 22.83 12.73
CA PHE A 225 -9.87 21.47 12.56
C PHE A 225 -9.92 20.68 13.88
N GLU A 226 -10.16 19.40 13.77
CA GLU A 226 -10.10 18.43 14.84
C GLU A 226 -8.91 17.48 14.62
N ASN A 227 -8.37 16.95 15.72
CA ASN A 227 -7.21 16.05 15.71
C ASN A 227 -6.02 16.59 14.90
N GLY A 228 -5.72 17.90 15.04
CA GLY A 228 -4.69 18.57 14.26
C GLY A 228 -5.27 19.12 12.96
N ILE A 229 -4.93 18.51 11.83
CA ILE A 229 -5.45 18.87 10.48
C ILE A 229 -6.18 17.69 9.82
N GLU A 230 -6.54 16.67 10.61
CA GLU A 230 -7.06 15.40 10.10
C GLU A 230 -8.54 15.50 9.72
N SER A 231 -9.32 16.36 10.38
CA SER A 231 -10.73 16.56 10.03
C SER A 231 -11.23 17.96 10.33
N PHE A 232 -12.37 18.33 9.75
CA PHE A 232 -13.11 19.56 10.08
C PHE A 232 -14.58 19.43 9.69
N GLU A 233 -15.45 20.23 10.32
CA GLU A 233 -16.85 20.32 9.92
C GLU A 233 -17.09 21.55 9.03
N PHE A 234 -17.80 21.36 7.91
CA PHE A 234 -18.16 22.45 7.02
C PHE A 234 -19.46 22.15 6.26
N ASN A 235 -20.27 23.18 5.98
CA ASN A 235 -21.38 23.05 5.04
C ASN A 235 -21.29 24.11 3.94
N PRO A 236 -21.09 23.72 2.68
CA PRO A 236 -20.95 24.66 1.57
C PRO A 236 -22.28 25.26 1.08
N VAL A 237 -23.43 24.72 1.52
CA VAL A 237 -24.78 25.04 1.01
C VAL A 237 -25.76 25.48 2.10
N GLY A 238 -25.28 25.76 3.32
CA GLY A 238 -26.09 26.27 4.43
C GLY A 238 -27.04 25.26 5.09
N ALA A 239 -26.77 23.95 4.97
CA ALA A 239 -27.45 22.90 5.74
C ALA A 239 -26.63 22.49 6.99
N GLU A 240 -26.98 21.36 7.63
CA GLU A 240 -26.21 20.80 8.76
C GLU A 240 -24.74 20.54 8.38
N PRO A 241 -23.75 20.89 9.23
CA PRO A 241 -22.32 20.66 8.96
C PRO A 241 -22.02 19.21 8.55
N LEU A 242 -21.12 19.05 7.57
CA LEU A 242 -20.59 17.75 7.17
C LEU A 242 -19.16 17.62 7.70
N THR A 243 -18.82 16.46 8.28
CA THR A 243 -17.46 16.14 8.68
C THR A 243 -16.63 15.74 7.47
N TYR A 244 -15.54 16.46 7.24
CA TYR A 244 -14.54 16.18 6.24
C TYR A 244 -13.31 15.55 6.90
N ILE A 245 -12.85 14.43 6.36
CA ILE A 245 -11.67 13.71 6.83
C ILE A 245 -10.59 13.78 5.76
N TYR A 246 -9.37 14.08 6.20
CA TYR A 246 -8.18 14.03 5.38
C TYR A 246 -7.95 12.59 4.94
N SER A 247 -7.90 12.40 3.62
CA SER A 247 -7.44 11.15 3.06
C SER A 247 -6.17 11.47 2.28
N GLU A 248 -5.04 10.91 2.70
CA GLU A 248 -3.89 10.79 1.80
C GLU A 248 -4.41 10.13 0.54
N ARG A 249 -4.27 10.79 -0.63
CA ARG A 249 -4.78 10.28 -1.92
C ARG A 249 -4.54 8.77 -1.98
N LYS A 250 -5.58 7.98 -1.74
CA LYS A 250 -5.55 6.59 -2.13
C LYS A 250 -5.51 6.68 -3.64
N TYR A 251 -4.40 6.23 -4.21
CA TYR A 251 -4.21 6.18 -5.65
C TYR A 251 -5.51 5.73 -6.30
N ASP A 252 -5.97 6.48 -7.31
CA ASP A 252 -7.05 6.06 -8.18
C ASP A 252 -6.81 4.57 -8.48
N SER A 253 -7.74 3.72 -8.05
CA SER A 253 -7.61 2.27 -8.22
C SER A 253 -7.56 1.88 -9.71
N GLY A 254 -7.72 2.85 -10.61
CA GLY A 254 -7.94 2.69 -12.03
C GLY A 254 -9.34 2.17 -12.30
N ALA A 255 -10.18 1.98 -11.27
CA ALA A 255 -11.51 1.41 -11.42
C ALA A 255 -12.39 2.29 -12.32
N CYS A 256 -12.34 3.61 -12.13
CA CYS A 256 -13.11 4.56 -12.94
C CYS A 256 -12.70 4.47 -14.41
N GLY A 257 -11.40 4.46 -14.70
CA GLY A 257 -10.90 4.27 -16.07
C GLY A 257 -11.23 2.89 -16.65
N ARG A 258 -11.38 1.85 -15.81
CA ARG A 258 -11.74 0.49 -16.24
C ARG A 258 -13.23 0.32 -16.53
N VAL A 259 -14.11 1.06 -15.87
CA VAL A 259 -15.56 0.98 -16.09
C VAL A 259 -16.09 2.01 -17.07
N SER A 260 -15.34 3.09 -17.31
CA SER A 260 -15.69 4.16 -18.22
C SER A 260 -16.16 3.62 -19.58
N GLY A 261 -17.39 3.95 -19.97
CA GLY A 261 -17.96 3.61 -21.28
C GLY A 261 -18.41 2.16 -21.41
N ASN A 262 -18.24 1.35 -20.36
CA ASN A 262 -18.61 -0.05 -20.37
C ASN A 262 -20.02 -0.28 -19.82
N ARG A 263 -20.67 -1.29 -20.37
CA ARG A 263 -21.92 -1.83 -19.84
C ARG A 263 -21.67 -3.19 -19.21
N TYR A 264 -22.22 -3.43 -18.04
CA TYR A 264 -22.17 -4.70 -17.32
C TYR A 264 -23.58 -5.20 -17.09
N SER A 265 -23.84 -6.49 -17.25
CA SER A 265 -25.18 -7.03 -17.03
C SER A 265 -25.13 -8.51 -16.68
N THR A 266 -26.00 -8.95 -15.77
CA THR A 266 -26.24 -10.39 -15.60
C THR A 266 -26.82 -10.97 -16.90
N PRO A 267 -26.57 -12.26 -17.18
CA PRO A 267 -27.26 -12.95 -18.26
C PRO A 267 -28.77 -12.91 -18.03
N PRO A 268 -29.59 -12.75 -19.08
CA PRO A 268 -31.04 -12.86 -18.93
C PRO A 268 -31.40 -14.28 -18.45
N ASP A 269 -32.08 -14.37 -17.29
CA ASP A 269 -32.66 -15.64 -16.83
C ASP A 269 -33.91 -15.94 -17.67
N PRO A 270 -33.94 -17.07 -18.42
CA PRO A 270 -35.08 -17.43 -19.25
C PRO A 270 -36.37 -17.69 -18.45
N ASN A 271 -36.28 -17.87 -17.12
CA ASN A 271 -37.41 -18.11 -16.24
C ASN A 271 -37.80 -16.90 -15.39
N ALA A 272 -37.02 -15.82 -15.40
CA ALA A 272 -37.33 -14.61 -14.65
C ALA A 272 -38.62 -13.98 -15.13
N ARG A 273 -39.42 -13.45 -14.20
CA ARG A 273 -40.57 -12.62 -14.56
C ARG A 273 -40.05 -11.34 -15.23
N PRO A 274 -40.86 -10.65 -16.07
CA PRO A 274 -40.41 -9.40 -16.72
C PRO A 274 -39.86 -8.34 -15.75
N LEU A 275 -40.40 -8.30 -14.52
CA LEU A 275 -39.94 -7.40 -13.44
C LEU A 275 -38.63 -7.84 -12.77
N GLU A 276 -38.16 -9.07 -13.02
CA GLU A 276 -36.94 -9.70 -12.51
C GLU A 276 -35.87 -9.77 -13.61
N GLY A 277 -35.93 -8.86 -14.60
CA GLY A 277 -34.94 -8.82 -15.68
C GLY A 277 -33.52 -8.55 -15.16
N PRO A 278 -32.53 -8.56 -16.06
CA PRO A 278 -31.13 -8.56 -15.66
C PRO A 278 -30.76 -7.32 -14.84
N THR A 279 -29.87 -7.51 -13.87
CA THR A 279 -29.19 -6.41 -13.20
C THR A 279 -28.15 -5.86 -14.15
N PHE A 280 -28.08 -4.55 -14.34
CA PHE A 280 -27.07 -3.94 -15.19
C PHE A 280 -26.53 -2.60 -14.65
N LEU A 281 -25.32 -2.28 -15.09
CA LEU A 281 -24.66 -0.99 -14.93
C LEU A 281 -24.23 -0.50 -16.31
N ASP A 282 -24.59 0.72 -16.67
CA ASP A 282 -24.24 1.33 -17.95
C ASP A 282 -23.48 2.63 -17.68
N PHE A 283 -22.14 2.57 -17.74
CA PHE A 283 -21.26 3.67 -17.41
C PHE A 283 -20.97 4.53 -18.64
N ASN A 284 -20.92 5.84 -18.46
CA ASN A 284 -20.62 6.80 -19.51
C ASN A 284 -19.43 7.69 -19.12
N ASP A 285 -18.47 7.80 -20.05
CA ASP A 285 -17.19 8.51 -19.92
C ASP A 285 -17.30 9.98 -19.54
N SER A 286 -18.40 10.64 -19.89
CA SER A 286 -18.59 12.05 -19.59
C SER A 286 -20.09 12.34 -19.44
N PRO A 287 -20.57 12.79 -18.25
CA PRO A 287 -19.84 13.30 -17.08
C PRO A 287 -19.73 12.29 -15.90
N ASN A 288 -19.06 11.14 -16.08
CA ASN A 288 -19.05 10.05 -15.08
C ASN A 288 -20.46 9.67 -14.58
N SER A 289 -21.40 9.57 -15.52
CA SER A 289 -22.77 9.16 -15.23
C SER A 289 -22.92 7.66 -15.39
N VAL A 290 -23.81 7.05 -14.61
CA VAL A 290 -24.12 5.62 -14.70
C VAL A 290 -25.63 5.40 -14.65
N ILE A 291 -26.14 4.45 -15.43
CA ILE A 291 -27.50 3.94 -15.28
C ILE A 291 -27.40 2.58 -14.57
N PHE A 292 -27.92 2.52 -13.36
CA PHE A 292 -28.16 1.26 -12.67
C PHE A 292 -29.56 0.77 -12.99
N GLY A 293 -29.73 -0.52 -13.25
CA GLY A 293 -31.06 -1.08 -13.48
C GLY A 293 -31.21 -2.52 -13.02
N TYR A 294 -32.45 -2.87 -12.69
CA TYR A 294 -32.88 -4.23 -12.37
C TYR A 294 -34.27 -4.45 -12.97
N GLY A 295 -34.36 -5.34 -13.96
CA GLY A 295 -35.56 -5.50 -14.76
C GLY A 295 -35.94 -4.22 -15.51
N ASP A 296 -37.18 -3.75 -15.28
CA ASP A 296 -37.71 -2.53 -15.90
C ASP A 296 -37.32 -1.24 -15.15
N ILE A 297 -36.73 -1.36 -13.96
CA ILE A 297 -36.33 -0.21 -13.14
C ILE A 297 -35.00 0.33 -13.64
N ARG A 298 -34.93 1.65 -13.84
CA ARG A 298 -33.72 2.38 -14.23
C ARG A 298 -33.51 3.57 -13.31
N GLU A 299 -32.33 3.65 -12.72
CA GLU A 299 -31.91 4.71 -11.83
C GLU A 299 -30.68 5.39 -12.43
N ALA A 300 -30.80 6.70 -12.69
CA ALA A 300 -29.66 7.51 -13.06
C ALA A 300 -28.82 7.79 -11.81
N GLY A 301 -27.51 7.79 -12.00
CA GLY A 301 -26.54 8.08 -10.96
C GLY A 301 -25.23 8.61 -11.50
N HIS A 302 -24.30 8.83 -10.58
CA HIS A 302 -22.92 9.21 -10.84
C HIS A 302 -21.98 8.24 -10.16
N TYR A 303 -20.77 8.11 -10.68
CA TYR A 303 -19.74 7.26 -10.08
C TYR A 303 -18.45 8.00 -9.78
N ASP A 304 -17.78 7.61 -8.70
CA ASP A 304 -16.49 8.16 -8.27
C ASP A 304 -15.55 7.07 -7.75
N CYS A 305 -14.24 7.32 -7.82
CA CYS A 305 -13.19 6.42 -7.33
C CYS A 305 -12.20 7.15 -6.40
N GLN A 306 -12.58 8.32 -5.90
CA GLN A 306 -11.66 9.21 -5.18
C GLN A 306 -11.23 8.64 -3.83
N LEU A 307 -12.01 7.71 -3.27
CA LEU A 307 -11.75 7.03 -2.00
C LEU A 307 -11.06 5.66 -2.19
N GLY A 308 -10.63 5.33 -3.41
CA GLY A 308 -9.99 4.07 -3.77
C GLY A 308 -10.98 3.02 -4.29
N GLU A 309 -12.15 2.87 -3.66
CA GLU A 309 -13.23 2.01 -4.16
C GLU A 309 -14.14 2.76 -5.15
N LEU A 310 -14.68 2.05 -6.14
CA LEU A 310 -15.65 2.64 -7.08
C LEU A 310 -17.02 2.69 -6.39
N HIS A 311 -17.58 3.87 -6.28
CA HIS A 311 -18.91 4.09 -5.72
C HIS A 311 -19.87 4.54 -6.81
N ILE A 312 -21.15 4.15 -6.67
CA ILE A 312 -22.25 4.64 -7.50
C ILE A 312 -23.31 5.29 -6.61
N HIS A 313 -23.56 6.56 -6.86
CA HIS A 313 -24.59 7.36 -6.21
C HIS A 313 -25.81 7.45 -7.11
N THR A 314 -26.94 6.86 -6.68
CA THR A 314 -28.21 6.88 -7.42
C THR A 314 -29.25 7.75 -6.73
N GLN A 315 -30.15 8.38 -7.49
CA GLN A 315 -31.18 9.30 -6.96
C GLN A 315 -32.19 8.74 -5.95
N ASN A 316 -32.27 7.41 -5.77
CA ASN A 316 -33.25 6.78 -4.89
C ASN A 316 -32.61 6.05 -3.69
N ARG A 317 -31.29 6.12 -3.53
CA ARG A 317 -30.57 5.35 -2.49
C ARG A 317 -29.78 6.28 -1.59
N ILE A 318 -30.01 6.15 -0.29
CA ILE A 318 -29.29 6.90 0.75
C ILE A 318 -27.81 6.49 0.82
N LYS A 319 -27.52 5.21 0.55
CA LYS A 319 -26.16 4.65 0.54
C LYS A 319 -25.72 4.37 -0.89
N PRO A 320 -24.49 4.74 -1.28
CA PRO A 320 -23.96 4.40 -2.59
C PRO A 320 -23.81 2.89 -2.72
N LEU A 321 -23.86 2.41 -3.97
CA LEU A 321 -23.42 1.06 -4.29
C LEU A 321 -21.90 1.05 -4.32
N VAL A 322 -21.28 0.15 -3.57
CA VAL A 322 -19.84 -0.09 -3.66
C VAL A 322 -19.60 -1.12 -4.76
N ILE A 323 -18.68 -0.85 -5.67
CA ILE A 323 -18.42 -1.69 -6.83
C ILE A 323 -16.98 -2.15 -6.81
N GLU A 324 -16.77 -3.47 -6.77
CA GLU A 324 -15.46 -4.06 -7.01
C GLU A 324 -15.28 -4.30 -8.50
N VAL A 325 -14.28 -3.65 -9.09
CA VAL A 325 -13.93 -3.83 -10.50
C VAL A 325 -12.71 -4.73 -10.56
N ASN A 326 -12.84 -5.87 -11.25
CA ASN A 326 -11.68 -6.73 -11.50
C ASN A 326 -10.54 -5.92 -12.15
N ARG A 327 -9.29 -6.32 -11.89
CA ARG A 327 -8.07 -5.68 -12.41
C ARG A 327 -8.11 -5.37 -13.91
N HIS A 328 -8.90 -6.13 -14.69
CA HIS A 328 -9.01 -5.96 -16.14
C HIS A 328 -10.33 -5.36 -16.62
N GLY A 329 -11.23 -4.96 -15.72
CA GLY A 329 -12.49 -4.30 -16.07
C GLY A 329 -13.53 -5.20 -16.75
N THR A 330 -13.30 -6.52 -16.83
CA THR A 330 -14.24 -7.47 -17.46
C THR A 330 -15.43 -7.83 -16.61
N THR A 331 -15.32 -7.65 -15.30
CA THR A 331 -16.40 -7.90 -14.36
C THR A 331 -16.46 -6.79 -13.32
N ALA A 332 -17.67 -6.30 -13.05
CA ALA A 332 -17.97 -5.42 -11.94
C ALA A 332 -18.86 -6.19 -10.96
N THR A 333 -18.48 -6.24 -9.69
CA THR A 333 -19.28 -6.86 -8.64
C THR A 333 -19.92 -5.75 -7.82
N ILE A 334 -21.25 -5.67 -7.79
CA ILE A 334 -21.96 -4.82 -6.85
C ILE A 334 -21.78 -5.45 -5.47
N LEU A 335 -21.06 -4.80 -4.58
CA LEU A 335 -20.87 -5.22 -3.19
C LEU A 335 -22.07 -4.76 -2.37
N ASP A 336 -23.13 -5.56 -2.39
CA ASP A 336 -24.31 -5.40 -1.56
C ASP A 336 -24.64 -6.71 -0.81
N GLU A 337 -25.85 -6.84 -0.27
CA GLU A 337 -26.30 -8.05 0.43
C GLU A 337 -26.27 -9.32 -0.43
N HIS A 338 -26.14 -9.22 -1.76
CA HIS A 338 -26.21 -10.36 -2.67
C HIS A 338 -24.99 -10.49 -3.59
N ASN A 339 -23.99 -9.62 -3.48
CA ASN A 339 -22.78 -9.59 -4.32
C ASN A 339 -23.08 -9.95 -5.78
N VAL A 340 -23.63 -9.01 -6.53
CA VAL A 340 -24.03 -9.30 -7.91
C VAL A 340 -22.84 -9.11 -8.85
N LYS A 341 -22.25 -10.22 -9.30
CA LYS A 341 -21.19 -10.21 -10.31
C LYS A 341 -21.76 -9.98 -11.70
N LEU A 342 -21.42 -8.84 -12.29
CA LEU A 342 -21.88 -8.40 -13.60
C LEU A 342 -20.73 -8.54 -14.61
N PRO A 343 -20.80 -9.48 -15.56
CA PRO A 343 -19.87 -9.50 -16.69
C PRO A 343 -20.12 -8.29 -17.61
N ILE A 344 -19.07 -7.83 -18.27
CA ILE A 344 -19.19 -6.83 -19.34
C ILE A 344 -20.08 -7.38 -20.46
N VAL A 345 -21.03 -6.56 -20.92
CA VAL A 345 -21.94 -6.85 -22.02
C VAL A 345 -21.63 -5.89 -23.16
N ASP A 346 -21.01 -6.46 -24.18
CA ASP A 346 -20.83 -5.81 -25.47
C ASP A 346 -22.04 -6.12 -26.37
N ASP A 347 -23.01 -5.20 -26.37
CA ASP A 347 -24.22 -5.27 -27.20
C ASP A 347 -24.03 -4.57 -28.56
N SER A 348 -22.86 -3.99 -28.83
CA SER A 348 -22.60 -3.31 -30.08
C SER A 348 -22.19 -4.35 -31.14
N PRO A 349 -22.79 -4.37 -32.35
CA PRO A 349 -22.13 -5.00 -33.48
C PRO A 349 -20.84 -4.22 -33.74
N VAL A 350 -19.74 -4.69 -33.14
CA VAL A 350 -18.47 -3.97 -33.20
C VAL A 350 -17.92 -4.10 -34.62
N ALA A 351 -18.17 -3.07 -35.43
CA ALA A 351 -17.51 -2.90 -36.70
C ALA A 351 -16.09 -2.41 -36.43
N CYS A 352 -15.16 -3.35 -36.23
CA CYS A 352 -13.76 -2.99 -36.05
C CYS A 352 -13.14 -2.48 -37.33
N ASP A 353 -12.43 -1.36 -37.21
CA ASP A 353 -11.54 -0.94 -38.28
C ASP A 353 -10.40 -1.95 -38.44
N GLN A 354 -9.84 -2.01 -39.65
CA GLN A 354 -8.69 -2.88 -39.94
C GLN A 354 -7.35 -2.22 -39.59
N ARG A 355 -7.34 -1.13 -38.81
CA ARG A 355 -6.10 -0.46 -38.44
C ARG A 355 -5.38 -1.32 -37.42
N TYR A 356 -4.14 -1.66 -37.73
CA TYR A 356 -3.29 -2.42 -36.83
C TYR A 356 -2.72 -1.50 -35.74
N ASN A 357 -3.22 -1.61 -34.52
CA ASN A 357 -2.75 -0.93 -33.32
C ASN A 357 -2.85 -1.92 -32.15
N PRO A 358 -1.94 -2.91 -32.10
CA PRO A 358 -2.16 -4.14 -31.36
C PRO A 358 -2.29 -3.91 -29.86
N VAL A 359 -3.03 -4.80 -29.20
CA VAL A 359 -3.12 -4.86 -27.74
C VAL A 359 -2.97 -6.30 -27.28
N CYS A 360 -2.45 -6.47 -26.06
CA CYS A 360 -2.38 -7.76 -25.41
C CYS A 360 -3.55 -7.88 -24.43
N ALA A 361 -4.34 -8.93 -24.56
CA ALA A 361 -5.54 -9.12 -23.75
C ALA A 361 -5.63 -10.53 -23.15
N ALA A 362 -6.40 -10.67 -22.07
CA ALA A 362 -6.78 -11.93 -21.47
C ALA A 362 -7.92 -12.58 -22.27
N PHE A 363 -7.57 -13.60 -23.05
CA PHE A 363 -8.51 -14.37 -23.85
C PHE A 363 -8.99 -15.59 -23.07
N ASN A 364 -10.30 -15.67 -22.85
CA ASN A 364 -10.90 -16.86 -22.28
C ASN A 364 -10.88 -17.99 -23.32
N THR A 365 -10.12 -19.03 -23.04
CA THR A 365 -9.97 -20.20 -23.92
C THR A 365 -11.25 -21.03 -24.07
N GLY A 366 -12.25 -20.80 -23.20
CA GLY A 366 -13.47 -21.60 -23.13
C GLY A 366 -13.24 -23.02 -22.60
N ILE A 367 -12.03 -23.33 -22.12
CA ILE A 367 -11.70 -24.63 -21.56
C ILE A 367 -12.43 -24.76 -20.22
N GLN A 368 -13.46 -25.61 -20.19
CA GLN A 368 -14.10 -26.05 -18.96
C GLN A 368 -13.40 -27.30 -18.45
N CYS A 369 -12.69 -27.18 -17.34
CA CYS A 369 -12.05 -28.32 -16.72
C CYS A 369 -12.97 -28.96 -15.69
N VAL A 370 -12.84 -30.27 -15.56
CA VAL A 370 -13.60 -31.05 -14.58
C VAL A 370 -13.10 -30.79 -13.15
N THR A 371 -11.85 -30.33 -12.99
CA THR A 371 -11.21 -30.08 -11.68
C THR A 371 -10.56 -28.69 -11.67
N THR A 372 -10.78 -27.92 -10.60
CA THR A 372 -10.15 -26.61 -10.34
C THR A 372 -8.83 -26.75 -9.58
N PRO A 373 -7.89 -25.78 -9.70
CA PRO A 373 -7.99 -24.52 -10.43
C PRO A 373 -7.76 -24.74 -11.92
N CYS A 374 -8.66 -24.21 -12.75
CA CYS A 374 -8.43 -24.22 -14.18
C CYS A 374 -8.10 -22.83 -14.72
N PRO A 375 -6.93 -22.68 -15.35
CA PRO A 375 -6.58 -21.42 -15.97
C PRO A 375 -7.42 -21.28 -17.23
N THR A 376 -8.44 -20.45 -17.15
CA THR A 376 -9.39 -20.23 -18.25
C THR A 376 -8.89 -19.16 -19.22
N GLU A 377 -7.90 -18.37 -18.82
CA GLU A 377 -7.45 -17.19 -19.56
C GLU A 377 -5.98 -17.32 -20.00
N VAL A 378 -5.73 -16.98 -21.27
CA VAL A 378 -4.38 -16.90 -21.86
C VAL A 378 -4.13 -15.53 -22.46
N TYR A 379 -2.88 -15.11 -22.53
CA TYR A 379 -2.53 -13.89 -23.25
C TYR A 379 -2.76 -14.11 -24.75
N LYS A 380 -3.45 -13.17 -25.39
CA LYS A 380 -3.67 -13.16 -26.84
C LYS A 380 -3.49 -11.77 -27.39
N THR A 381 -2.73 -11.68 -28.48
CA THR A 381 -2.53 -10.45 -29.23
C THR A 381 -3.71 -10.22 -30.14
N TYR A 382 -4.31 -9.04 -30.02
CA TYR A 382 -5.35 -8.57 -30.92
C TYR A 382 -4.79 -7.50 -31.84
N GLY A 383 -5.26 -7.47 -33.10
CA GLY A 383 -4.80 -6.49 -34.08
C GLY A 383 -5.10 -5.04 -33.69
N ASN A 384 -6.14 -4.84 -32.89
CA ASN A 384 -6.42 -3.59 -32.17
C ASN A 384 -7.33 -3.85 -30.97
N ARG A 385 -7.50 -2.81 -30.12
CA ARG A 385 -8.39 -2.83 -28.95
C ARG A 385 -9.82 -3.26 -29.29
N CYS A 386 -10.34 -2.75 -30.40
CA CYS A 386 -11.67 -3.11 -30.88
C CYS A 386 -11.81 -4.63 -31.10
N HIS A 387 -10.83 -5.28 -31.73
CA HIS A 387 -10.85 -6.72 -31.92
C HIS A 387 -10.77 -7.51 -30.60
N ALA A 388 -10.06 -6.97 -29.58
CA ALA A 388 -10.04 -7.59 -28.25
C ALA A 388 -11.40 -7.50 -27.56
N GLU A 389 -12.04 -6.32 -27.62
CA GLU A 389 -13.37 -6.06 -27.08
C GLU A 389 -14.43 -6.94 -27.75
N ALA A 390 -14.38 -7.07 -29.08
CA ALA A 390 -15.28 -7.93 -29.85
C ALA A 390 -15.19 -9.42 -29.44
N ASP A 391 -14.00 -9.88 -29.04
CA ASP A 391 -13.77 -11.22 -28.49
C ASP A 391 -13.96 -11.29 -26.95
N LYS A 392 -14.51 -10.24 -26.34
CA LYS A 392 -14.73 -10.08 -24.88
C LYS A 392 -13.48 -10.34 -24.04
N SER A 393 -12.33 -9.96 -24.58
CA SER A 393 -11.03 -10.17 -23.94
C SER A 393 -10.58 -8.91 -23.22
N ALA A 394 -10.15 -9.08 -21.97
CA ALA A 394 -9.74 -7.98 -21.12
C ALA A 394 -8.39 -7.40 -21.57
N VAL A 395 -8.34 -6.16 -22.03
CA VAL A 395 -7.05 -5.56 -22.44
C VAL A 395 -6.15 -5.37 -21.23
N LEU A 396 -4.96 -5.96 -21.29
CA LEU A 396 -3.96 -5.95 -20.22
C LEU A 396 -2.96 -4.80 -20.40
N PHE A 397 -2.46 -4.63 -21.63
CA PHE A 397 -1.55 -3.54 -22.01
C PHE A 397 -1.58 -3.33 -23.53
N ASP A 398 -1.19 -2.12 -23.98
CA ASP A 398 -1.05 -1.81 -25.40
C ASP A 398 0.23 -2.43 -25.99
N GLY A 399 0.18 -2.84 -27.26
CA GLY A 399 1.22 -3.61 -27.93
C GLY A 399 0.90 -5.11 -28.04
N GLU A 400 1.71 -5.85 -28.79
CA GLU A 400 1.60 -7.31 -28.88
C GLU A 400 2.02 -7.98 -27.56
N CYS A 401 1.46 -9.16 -27.26
CA CYS A 401 1.86 -9.94 -26.07
C CYS A 401 3.31 -10.45 -26.15
N GLY A 402 3.88 -10.57 -27.36
CA GLY A 402 5.24 -11.03 -27.59
C GLY A 402 5.46 -12.45 -27.05
N LYS A 403 6.35 -12.59 -26.05
CA LYS A 403 6.66 -13.90 -25.44
C LYS A 403 5.51 -14.46 -24.59
N LEU A 404 4.61 -13.60 -24.13
CA LEU A 404 3.49 -14.02 -23.30
C LEU A 404 2.39 -14.70 -24.11
N GLU A 405 2.37 -14.57 -25.44
CA GLU A 405 1.31 -15.12 -26.31
C GLU A 405 1.06 -16.61 -26.03
N GLY A 406 -0.16 -16.94 -25.58
CA GLY A 406 -0.59 -18.29 -25.21
C GLY A 406 -0.24 -18.74 -23.78
N GLU A 407 0.53 -17.95 -23.02
CA GLU A 407 0.76 -18.22 -21.59
C GLU A 407 -0.48 -17.89 -20.75
N LEU A 408 -0.57 -18.43 -19.53
CA LEU A 408 -1.73 -18.26 -18.65
C LEU A 408 -1.77 -16.87 -18.00
N VAL A 409 -2.90 -16.18 -18.10
CA VAL A 409 -3.16 -14.94 -17.37
C VAL A 409 -3.48 -15.30 -15.92
N GLY A 410 -2.49 -15.15 -15.05
CA GLY A 410 -2.56 -15.61 -13.65
C GLY A 410 -1.27 -16.27 -13.17
N GLY A 411 -0.37 -16.63 -14.09
CA GLY A 411 0.99 -17.05 -13.76
C GLY A 411 1.98 -15.89 -13.59
N GLN A 412 1.52 -14.63 -13.61
CA GLN A 412 2.45 -13.53 -13.38
C GLN A 412 3.03 -13.67 -11.98
N SER A 413 4.36 -13.78 -11.92
CA SER A 413 5.12 -13.71 -10.69
C SER A 413 4.64 -12.51 -9.89
N VAL A 414 3.88 -12.77 -8.84
CA VAL A 414 3.59 -11.76 -7.82
C VAL A 414 4.94 -11.42 -7.22
N ALA A 415 5.37 -10.17 -7.37
CA ALA A 415 6.59 -9.69 -6.75
C ALA A 415 6.35 -9.61 -5.24
N CYS A 416 6.71 -10.68 -4.54
CA CYS A 416 6.66 -10.71 -3.08
C CYS A 416 7.92 -10.07 -2.49
N PRO A 417 7.80 -9.31 -1.38
CA PRO A 417 8.96 -8.84 -0.65
C PRO A 417 9.89 -10.01 -0.31
N ALA A 418 11.21 -9.81 -0.40
CA ALA A 418 12.20 -10.83 -0.04
C ALA A 418 12.37 -11.02 1.49
N VAL A 419 11.42 -10.51 2.29
CA VAL A 419 11.44 -10.63 3.75
C VAL A 419 11.10 -12.07 4.13
N TYR A 420 11.96 -12.71 4.90
CA TYR A 420 11.77 -14.09 5.36
C TYR A 420 10.94 -14.11 6.66
N MET A 421 9.63 -14.30 6.51
CA MET A 421 8.66 -14.51 7.58
C MET A 421 7.87 -15.78 7.23
N PRO A 422 8.48 -16.97 7.40
CA PRO A 422 8.01 -18.17 6.76
C PRO A 422 6.59 -18.53 7.19
N VAL A 423 5.85 -19.17 6.28
CA VAL A 423 4.54 -19.75 6.58
C VAL A 423 4.51 -21.18 6.09
N CYS A 424 3.89 -22.06 6.87
CA CYS A 424 3.58 -23.40 6.42
C CYS A 424 2.23 -23.35 5.72
N ALA A 425 2.18 -23.79 4.47
CA ALA A 425 0.97 -23.77 3.67
C ALA A 425 0.80 -25.05 2.87
N LYS A 426 -0.46 -25.42 2.64
CA LYS A 426 -0.85 -26.56 1.83
C LYS A 426 -0.98 -26.13 0.37
N HIS A 427 -0.16 -26.70 -0.50
CA HIS A 427 -0.02 -26.32 -1.90
C HIS A 427 -0.41 -27.49 -2.81
N ALA A 428 -1.01 -27.20 -3.97
CA ALA A 428 -1.33 -28.23 -4.95
C ALA A 428 -0.03 -28.86 -5.52
N THR A 429 -0.01 -30.19 -5.62
CA THR A 429 1.06 -30.94 -6.29
C THR A 429 0.74 -31.09 -7.78
N ASN A 430 1.72 -31.54 -8.57
CA ASN A 430 1.49 -31.92 -9.98
C ASN A 430 0.80 -33.29 -10.14
N THR A 431 0.20 -33.84 -9.08
CA THR A 431 -0.45 -35.15 -9.12
C THR A 431 -1.85 -35.04 -9.72
N VAL A 432 -2.04 -35.60 -10.91
CA VAL A 432 -3.36 -35.68 -11.56
C VAL A 432 -4.06 -36.96 -11.15
N CYS A 433 -5.24 -36.83 -10.55
CA CYS A 433 -6.00 -37.96 -10.06
C CYS A 433 -7.04 -38.44 -11.06
N ILE A 434 -7.15 -39.76 -11.24
CA ILE A 434 -8.19 -40.39 -12.06
C ILE A 434 -9.44 -40.70 -11.23
N THR A 435 -9.28 -40.88 -9.91
CA THR A 435 -10.38 -41.18 -8.97
C THR A 435 -10.26 -40.32 -7.71
N SER A 436 -11.40 -39.88 -7.16
CA SER A 436 -11.51 -39.12 -5.90
C SER A 436 -11.93 -40.05 -4.75
N PRO A 437 -11.45 -39.84 -3.49
CA PRO A 437 -10.53 -38.80 -3.05
C PRO A 437 -9.07 -39.15 -3.33
N CYS A 438 -8.24 -38.13 -3.58
CA CYS A 438 -6.81 -38.31 -3.83
C CYS A 438 -5.97 -37.23 -3.14
N GLU A 439 -4.77 -37.62 -2.77
CA GLU A 439 -3.77 -36.75 -2.16
C GLU A 439 -3.15 -35.87 -3.26
N SER A 440 -3.80 -34.74 -3.52
CA SER A 440 -3.40 -33.79 -4.57
C SER A 440 -2.59 -32.61 -4.04
N HIS A 441 -2.40 -32.49 -2.73
CA HIS A 441 -1.74 -31.35 -2.10
C HIS A 441 -0.62 -31.80 -1.17
N GLU A 442 0.39 -30.96 -0.97
CA GLU A 442 1.47 -31.18 0.00
C GLU A 442 1.65 -29.95 0.89
N TYR A 443 2.09 -30.16 2.13
CA TYR A 443 2.49 -29.07 3.00
C TYR A 443 3.92 -28.64 2.66
N LYS A 444 4.11 -27.33 2.46
CA LYS A 444 5.37 -26.74 2.04
C LYS A 444 5.62 -25.42 2.74
N THR A 445 6.88 -25.18 3.09
CA THR A 445 7.33 -23.91 3.66
C THR A 445 7.50 -22.86 2.56
N PHE A 446 6.83 -21.73 2.73
CA PHE A 446 7.00 -20.55 1.90
C PHE A 446 7.77 -19.49 2.67
N GLY A 447 8.59 -18.70 1.98
CA GLY A 447 9.41 -17.66 2.63
C GLY A 447 8.59 -16.55 3.30
N ASN A 448 7.36 -16.31 2.83
CA ASN A 448 6.37 -15.45 3.46
C ASN A 448 4.94 -15.72 2.94
N ALA A 449 3.95 -15.11 3.62
CA ALA A 449 2.54 -15.23 3.25
C ALA A 449 2.23 -14.76 1.82
N CYS A 450 2.92 -13.72 1.32
CA CYS A 450 2.76 -13.30 -0.08
C CYS A 450 3.17 -14.42 -1.03
N ALA A 451 4.32 -15.08 -0.79
CA ALA A 451 4.81 -16.16 -1.64
C ALA A 451 3.87 -17.38 -1.59
N ALA A 452 3.29 -17.70 -0.43
CA ALA A 452 2.26 -18.72 -0.31
C ALA A 452 1.00 -18.35 -1.13
N GLY A 453 0.49 -17.13 -0.98
CA GLY A 453 -0.68 -16.65 -1.74
C GLY A 453 -0.44 -16.60 -3.25
N ALA A 454 0.74 -16.16 -3.68
CA ALA A 454 1.16 -16.18 -5.09
C ALA A 454 1.18 -17.59 -5.70
N ALA A 455 1.45 -18.60 -4.86
CA ALA A 455 1.40 -20.01 -5.23
C ALA A 455 0.01 -20.65 -5.01
N LEU A 456 -1.01 -19.86 -4.64
CA LEU A 456 -2.35 -20.34 -4.27
C LEU A 456 -2.31 -21.41 -3.17
N ALA A 457 -1.35 -21.30 -2.25
CA ALA A 457 -1.22 -22.22 -1.11
C ALA A 457 -2.06 -21.73 0.08
N MET A 458 -2.71 -22.67 0.77
CA MET A 458 -3.55 -22.39 1.93
C MET A 458 -2.72 -22.42 3.20
N THR A 459 -2.51 -21.28 3.85
CA THR A 459 -1.69 -21.20 5.07
C THR A 459 -2.34 -21.93 6.25
N THR A 460 -1.56 -22.77 6.94
CA THR A 460 -1.97 -23.44 8.18
C THR A 460 -1.45 -22.69 9.42
N PHE A 461 -0.20 -22.23 9.43
CA PHE A 461 0.36 -21.46 10.54
C PHE A 461 1.57 -20.62 10.10
N GLU A 462 1.91 -19.63 10.92
CA GLU A 462 3.14 -18.86 10.80
C GLU A 462 4.35 -19.67 11.29
N GLY A 463 5.39 -19.79 10.46
CA GLY A 463 6.57 -20.62 10.72
C GLY A 463 6.89 -21.57 9.57
N SER A 464 7.95 -22.38 9.75
CA SER A 464 8.31 -23.44 8.81
C SER A 464 7.44 -24.68 9.03
N CYS A 465 7.10 -25.43 7.99
CA CYS A 465 6.45 -26.74 8.15
C CYS A 465 7.33 -27.75 8.93
N ASP A 466 8.65 -27.54 8.95
CA ASP A 466 9.58 -28.31 9.80
C ASP A 466 9.29 -28.15 11.30
N THR A 467 8.66 -27.04 11.71
CA THR A 467 8.28 -26.80 13.12
C THR A 467 7.43 -27.93 13.68
N TYR A 468 6.60 -28.57 12.85
CA TYR A 468 5.83 -29.75 13.22
C TYR A 468 6.18 -31.01 12.39
N GLY A 469 7.25 -30.97 11.60
CA GLY A 469 7.67 -32.09 10.77
C GLY A 469 6.67 -32.48 9.67
N ILE A 470 5.93 -31.52 9.10
CA ILE A 470 4.95 -31.77 8.02
C ILE A 470 5.43 -31.35 6.63
N GLU A 471 6.67 -30.88 6.48
CA GLU A 471 7.22 -30.56 5.15
C GLU A 471 7.15 -31.80 4.23
N GLY A 472 6.51 -31.64 3.08
CA GLY A 472 6.28 -32.71 2.11
C GLY A 472 5.18 -33.72 2.48
N LEU A 473 4.44 -33.51 3.57
CA LEU A 473 3.30 -34.36 3.91
C LEU A 473 2.19 -34.17 2.87
N VAL A 474 1.86 -35.24 2.15
CA VAL A 474 0.80 -35.22 1.13
C VAL A 474 -0.57 -35.40 1.79
N SER A 475 -1.58 -34.69 1.29
CA SER A 475 -2.94 -34.69 1.79
C SER A 475 -3.94 -34.37 0.68
N PHE A 476 -5.22 -34.56 0.98
CA PHE A 476 -6.35 -34.31 0.08
C PHE A 476 -6.61 -32.79 -0.11
N GLN A 477 -7.55 -32.40 -0.96
CA GLN A 477 -7.81 -30.98 -1.30
C GLN A 477 -8.44 -30.13 -0.17
N GLN A 478 -8.96 -30.75 0.90
CA GLN A 478 -9.62 -30.07 2.02
C GLN A 478 -8.74 -28.96 2.61
N GLU A 479 -9.37 -27.88 3.06
CA GLU A 479 -8.68 -26.75 3.67
C GLU A 479 -7.89 -27.22 4.91
N PRO A 480 -6.64 -26.79 5.08
CA PRO A 480 -5.90 -27.12 6.29
C PRO A 480 -6.53 -26.42 7.49
N ILE A 481 -6.46 -27.06 8.66
CA ILE A 481 -6.74 -26.33 9.89
C ILE A 481 -5.72 -25.21 10.10
N ARG A 482 -6.12 -24.16 10.81
CA ARG A 482 -5.21 -23.09 11.22
C ARG A 482 -4.73 -23.31 12.65
N LEU A 483 -3.42 -23.35 12.87
CA LEU A 483 -2.85 -23.55 14.20
C LEU A 483 -2.48 -22.22 14.86
N ASP A 484 -2.82 -22.10 16.15
CA ASP A 484 -2.39 -20.99 17.03
C ASP A 484 -2.75 -19.58 16.52
N MET A 485 -3.79 -19.46 15.69
CA MET A 485 -4.28 -18.17 15.22
C MET A 485 -4.99 -17.41 16.35
N PRO A 486 -4.75 -16.10 16.48
CA PRO A 486 -5.47 -15.29 17.46
C PRO A 486 -6.97 -15.24 17.12
N GLN A 487 -7.81 -15.34 18.14
CA GLN A 487 -9.25 -15.16 17.99
C GLN A 487 -9.55 -13.69 17.70
N ALA A 488 -9.96 -13.39 16.47
CA ALA A 488 -10.44 -12.07 16.10
C ALA A 488 -11.91 -11.91 16.51
N ALA A 489 -12.23 -10.87 17.28
CA ALA A 489 -13.60 -10.57 17.68
C ALA A 489 -14.46 -10.22 16.44
N GLY A 490 -15.69 -10.75 16.38
CA GLY A 490 -16.65 -10.48 15.31
C GLY A 490 -16.62 -11.45 14.11
N PHE A 491 -15.71 -12.42 14.09
CA PHE A 491 -15.59 -13.39 12.99
C PHE A 491 -16.17 -14.77 13.31
N GLU A 492 -16.87 -14.93 14.43
CA GLU A 492 -17.23 -16.26 14.95
C GLU A 492 -18.31 -16.98 14.11
N ALA A 493 -18.06 -18.26 13.84
CA ALA A 493 -19.04 -19.19 13.31
C ALA A 493 -19.37 -20.25 14.38
N ASN A 494 -20.66 -20.58 14.49
CA ASN A 494 -21.18 -21.56 15.42
C ASN A 494 -21.20 -22.95 14.80
N LEU A 495 -20.71 -23.94 15.53
CA LEU A 495 -20.80 -25.32 15.10
C LEU A 495 -22.24 -25.83 15.23
N VAL A 496 -22.82 -26.36 14.14
CA VAL A 496 -24.13 -27.02 14.12
C VAL A 496 -23.98 -28.53 14.31
N ARG A 497 -23.08 -29.15 13.54
CA ARG A 497 -22.74 -30.57 13.64
C ARG A 497 -21.35 -30.81 13.06
N ALA A 498 -20.65 -31.82 13.55
CA ALA A 498 -19.38 -32.25 12.99
C ALA A 498 -19.23 -33.78 13.01
N SER A 499 -18.36 -34.28 12.15
CA SER A 499 -17.89 -35.66 12.15
C SER A 499 -16.41 -35.71 11.73
N ILE A 500 -15.65 -36.60 12.34
CA ILE A 500 -14.25 -36.85 11.99
C ILE A 500 -14.14 -38.23 11.35
N ASP A 501 -13.55 -38.31 10.16
CA ASP A 501 -13.22 -39.55 9.46
C ASP A 501 -11.75 -39.50 9.01
N GLY A 502 -10.90 -40.32 9.64
CA GLY A 502 -9.45 -40.21 9.50
C GLY A 502 -8.95 -38.81 9.80
N ASN A 503 -8.21 -38.21 8.87
CA ASN A 503 -7.66 -36.85 8.98
C ASN A 503 -8.64 -35.77 8.50
N ILE A 504 -9.90 -36.09 8.23
CA ILE A 504 -10.87 -35.13 7.69
C ILE A 504 -11.94 -34.83 8.74
N LEU A 505 -12.02 -33.57 9.16
CA LEU A 505 -13.15 -33.03 9.90
C LEU A 505 -14.17 -32.50 8.89
N THR A 506 -15.39 -33.03 8.88
CA THR A 506 -16.52 -32.40 8.17
C THR A 506 -17.39 -31.69 9.18
N ALA A 507 -17.56 -30.37 9.02
CA ALA A 507 -18.34 -29.53 9.93
C ALA A 507 -19.41 -28.78 9.16
N THR A 508 -20.63 -28.79 9.69
CA THR A 508 -21.67 -27.85 9.33
C THR A 508 -21.64 -26.71 10.34
N VAL A 509 -21.41 -25.50 9.85
CA VAL A 509 -21.26 -24.29 10.66
C VAL A 509 -22.31 -23.27 10.26
N SER A 510 -22.79 -22.50 11.22
CA SER A 510 -23.68 -21.37 11.00
C SER A 510 -23.04 -20.06 11.45
N TYR A 511 -23.16 -19.02 10.66
CA TYR A 511 -22.64 -17.69 10.99
C TYR A 511 -23.59 -16.63 10.47
N SER A 512 -23.52 -15.44 11.05
CA SER A 512 -24.16 -14.26 10.47
C SER A 512 -23.21 -13.61 9.48
N GLY A 513 -23.68 -13.22 8.31
CA GLY A 513 -22.89 -12.57 7.28
C GLY A 513 -23.79 -11.89 6.26
N CYS A 514 -23.21 -11.21 5.26
CA CYS A 514 -24.01 -10.73 4.13
C CYS A 514 -24.11 -11.81 3.03
N ASN A 515 -23.13 -12.71 2.94
CA ASN A 515 -23.06 -13.75 1.91
C ASN A 515 -22.51 -15.07 2.47
N GLN A 516 -22.50 -16.11 1.63
CA GLN A 516 -21.76 -17.32 1.94
C GLN A 516 -20.26 -17.04 1.84
N GLN A 517 -19.56 -17.20 2.96
CA GLN A 517 -18.12 -17.03 3.13
C GLN A 517 -17.41 -18.37 3.32
N ALA A 518 -16.10 -18.40 3.05
CA ALA A 518 -15.26 -19.48 3.55
C ALA A 518 -15.20 -19.43 5.08
N VAL A 519 -15.09 -20.59 5.71
CA VAL A 519 -15.01 -20.71 7.16
C VAL A 519 -13.75 -21.49 7.49
N HIS A 520 -12.92 -20.94 8.36
CA HIS A 520 -11.69 -21.58 8.80
C HIS A 520 -11.93 -22.29 10.12
N PHE A 521 -11.34 -23.47 10.27
CA PHE A 521 -11.27 -24.16 11.56
C PHE A 521 -9.92 -23.87 12.22
N ASN A 522 -9.95 -23.19 13.37
CA ASN A 522 -8.77 -22.81 14.13
C ASN A 522 -8.63 -23.72 15.36
N ALA A 523 -7.40 -24.17 15.63
CA ALA A 523 -7.08 -25.01 16.78
C ALA A 523 -5.81 -24.51 17.50
N SER A 524 -5.84 -24.48 18.82
CA SER A 524 -4.70 -24.11 19.66
C SER A 524 -3.84 -25.33 19.99
N THR A 525 -2.53 -25.23 19.77
CA THR A 525 -1.54 -26.22 20.19
C THR A 525 -1.09 -26.02 21.64
N ALA A 526 -1.47 -24.91 22.28
CA ALA A 526 -1.09 -24.62 23.67
C ALA A 526 -1.64 -25.68 24.65
N GLY A 527 -2.85 -26.18 24.40
CA GLY A 527 -3.45 -27.27 25.18
C GLY A 527 -2.69 -28.59 25.07
N ILE A 528 -2.05 -28.84 23.93
CA ILE A 528 -1.18 -30.02 23.66
C ILE A 528 0.03 -30.04 24.58
N LYS A 529 0.60 -28.86 24.87
CA LYS A 529 1.84 -28.73 25.64
C LYS A 529 1.69 -29.05 27.13
N ALA A 530 0.46 -29.02 27.66
CA ALA A 530 0.24 -28.97 29.10
C ALA A 530 -0.09 -30.33 29.74
N SER A 531 -0.61 -31.31 28.99
CA SER A 531 -1.10 -32.55 29.60
C SER A 531 -0.10 -33.70 29.44
N GLY A 532 0.43 -34.21 30.54
CA GLY A 532 1.06 -35.54 30.59
C GLY A 532 0.07 -36.70 30.36
N GLU A 533 -1.16 -36.41 29.94
CA GLU A 533 -2.26 -37.35 29.78
C GLU A 533 -2.25 -38.02 28.39
N LEU A 534 -3.03 -39.08 28.25
CA LEU A 534 -3.19 -39.79 26.97
C LEU A 534 -4.07 -39.02 25.98
N VAL A 535 -5.01 -38.22 26.49
CA VAL A 535 -5.97 -37.44 25.71
C VAL A 535 -5.73 -35.97 26.00
N VAL A 536 -5.43 -35.21 24.96
CA VAL A 536 -5.24 -33.77 25.07
C VAL A 536 -6.53 -33.08 24.65
N GLN A 537 -6.97 -32.07 25.38
CA GLN A 537 -8.00 -31.15 24.92
C GLN A 537 -7.38 -29.96 24.17
N ALA A 538 -7.79 -29.76 22.91
CA ALA A 538 -7.40 -28.59 22.12
C ALA A 538 -8.55 -27.57 22.07
N GLU A 539 -8.26 -26.32 22.43
CA GLU A 539 -9.19 -25.22 22.20
C GLU A 539 -9.39 -25.04 20.69
N ASN A 540 -10.63 -24.82 20.28
CA ASN A 540 -10.98 -24.68 18.88
C ASN A 540 -12.14 -23.71 18.68
N PHE A 541 -12.18 -23.09 17.51
CA PHE A 541 -13.25 -22.19 17.08
C PHE A 541 -13.27 -22.09 15.56
N PHE A 542 -14.43 -21.69 15.01
CA PHE A 542 -14.58 -21.44 13.58
C PHE A 542 -14.63 -19.94 13.31
N THR A 543 -13.97 -19.49 12.25
CA THR A 543 -13.98 -18.07 11.82
C THR A 543 -14.40 -17.92 10.37
N LYS A 544 -15.26 -16.95 10.06
CA LYS A 544 -15.56 -16.53 8.69
C LYS A 544 -14.47 -15.59 8.14
N ASP A 545 -14.41 -15.40 6.82
CA ASP A 545 -13.40 -14.54 6.17
C ASP A 545 -13.56 -13.04 6.46
N THR A 546 -14.79 -12.54 6.47
CA THR A 546 -15.07 -11.10 6.57
C THR A 546 -16.02 -10.78 7.71
N ASN A 547 -15.70 -9.73 8.46
CA ASN A 547 -16.59 -9.22 9.49
C ASN A 547 -17.65 -8.33 8.85
N ASP A 548 -18.76 -8.96 8.49
CA ASP A 548 -19.92 -8.27 7.96
C ASP A 548 -20.90 -7.92 9.09
N ALA A 549 -21.49 -6.73 9.04
CA ALA A 549 -22.50 -6.26 9.99
C ALA A 549 -23.91 -6.87 9.76
N CYS A 550 -24.09 -7.70 8.73
CA CYS A 550 -25.37 -8.32 8.42
C CYS A 550 -25.75 -9.41 9.43
N GLU A 551 -27.04 -9.46 9.81
CA GLU A 551 -27.61 -10.47 10.73
C GLU A 551 -28.17 -11.71 10.00
N ALA A 552 -27.98 -11.83 8.67
CA ALA A 552 -28.47 -12.98 7.92
C ALA A 552 -27.69 -14.25 8.30
N VAL A 553 -28.41 -15.30 8.69
CA VAL A 553 -27.81 -16.56 9.14
C VAL A 553 -27.58 -17.48 7.95
N PHE A 554 -26.31 -17.80 7.70
CA PHE A 554 -25.89 -18.78 6.71
C PHE A 554 -25.59 -20.11 7.40
N THR A 555 -25.68 -21.20 6.64
CA THR A 555 -25.23 -22.52 7.08
C THR A 555 -24.48 -23.18 5.92
N THR A 556 -23.24 -23.58 6.16
CA THR A 556 -22.39 -24.21 5.15
C THR A 556 -21.77 -25.48 5.72
N GLU A 557 -21.61 -26.49 4.88
CA GLU A 557 -20.84 -27.69 5.20
C GLU A 557 -19.46 -27.58 4.55
N GLN A 558 -18.41 -27.76 5.34
CA GLN A 558 -17.02 -27.66 4.92
C GLN A 558 -16.20 -28.79 5.53
N SER A 559 -15.11 -29.14 4.85
CA SER A 559 -14.21 -30.21 5.27
C SER A 559 -12.79 -29.68 5.47
N PHE A 560 -12.17 -30.05 6.58
CA PHE A 560 -10.87 -29.59 7.03
C PHE A 560 -9.89 -30.74 7.22
N ASP A 561 -8.63 -30.51 6.87
CA ASP A 561 -7.53 -31.46 7.04
C ASP A 561 -6.85 -31.28 8.40
N LEU A 562 -7.02 -32.28 9.26
CA LEU A 562 -6.51 -32.35 10.63
C LEU A 562 -5.03 -32.77 10.72
N ALA A 563 -4.36 -33.12 9.62
CA ALA A 563 -2.96 -33.54 9.67
C ALA A 563 -2.02 -32.58 10.43
N PRO A 564 -2.17 -31.24 10.36
CA PRO A 564 -1.32 -30.32 11.12
C PRO A 564 -1.41 -30.50 12.64
N ILE A 565 -2.58 -30.81 13.22
CA ILE A 565 -2.71 -31.00 14.68
C ILE A 565 -2.07 -32.31 15.12
N ALA A 566 -2.17 -33.36 14.29
CA ALA A 566 -1.54 -34.64 14.56
C ALA A 566 -0.02 -34.49 14.59
N ALA A 567 0.54 -33.74 13.64
CA ALA A 567 1.96 -33.48 13.60
C ALA A 567 2.44 -32.58 14.76
N ALA A 568 1.65 -31.58 15.13
CA ALA A 568 1.91 -30.78 16.33
C ALA A 568 1.92 -31.64 17.60
N TYR A 569 1.08 -32.67 17.68
CA TYR A 569 1.09 -33.65 18.76
C TYR A 569 2.37 -34.50 18.78
N PHE A 570 2.75 -35.11 17.65
CA PHE A 570 3.93 -35.98 17.61
C PHE A 570 5.24 -35.22 17.80
N THR A 571 5.29 -33.94 17.44
CA THR A 571 6.42 -33.06 17.76
C THR A 571 6.63 -32.92 19.26
N GLN A 572 5.54 -32.90 20.03
CA GLN A 572 5.58 -32.79 21.49
C GLN A 572 5.73 -34.15 22.18
N PHE A 573 5.22 -35.22 21.57
CA PHE A 573 5.23 -36.58 22.10
C PHE A 573 5.84 -37.58 21.11
N PRO A 574 7.14 -37.46 20.76
CA PRO A 574 7.76 -38.23 19.67
C PRO A 574 7.82 -39.74 19.92
N ASP A 575 7.75 -40.18 21.17
CA ASP A 575 7.79 -41.60 21.55
C ASP A 575 6.42 -42.30 21.45
N ARG A 576 5.35 -41.57 21.12
CA ARG A 576 3.99 -42.13 21.03
C ARG A 576 3.67 -42.53 19.60
N PRO A 577 3.24 -43.78 19.36
CA PRO A 577 2.85 -44.24 18.02
C PRO A 577 1.42 -43.84 17.62
N GLU A 578 0.61 -43.40 18.58
CA GLU A 578 -0.79 -43.01 18.40
C GLU A 578 -1.08 -41.77 19.26
N GLY A 579 -1.99 -40.92 18.80
CA GLY A 579 -2.41 -39.69 19.47
C GLY A 579 -3.92 -39.53 19.56
N PHE A 580 -4.36 -38.80 20.59
CA PHE A 580 -5.77 -38.46 20.81
C PHE A 580 -5.89 -36.96 21.11
N VAL A 581 -6.61 -36.24 20.27
CA VAL A 581 -6.96 -34.84 20.50
C VAL A 581 -8.47 -34.72 20.60
N ASN A 582 -8.96 -34.28 21.75
CA ASN A 582 -10.36 -33.98 21.97
C ASN A 582 -10.65 -32.52 21.62
N PHE A 583 -11.55 -32.31 20.67
CA PHE A 583 -12.07 -31.01 20.29
C PHE A 583 -13.44 -30.79 20.95
N PRO A 584 -13.56 -29.91 21.95
CA PRO A 584 -14.84 -29.61 22.60
C PRO A 584 -15.92 -29.28 21.57
N GLY A 585 -17.09 -29.94 21.69
CA GLY A 585 -18.23 -29.77 20.78
C GLY A 585 -18.16 -30.58 19.47
N ILE A 586 -16.98 -31.08 19.09
CA ILE A 586 -16.77 -31.82 17.83
C ILE A 586 -16.63 -33.32 18.11
N GLY A 587 -15.69 -33.71 18.96
CA GLY A 587 -15.36 -35.12 19.23
C GLY A 587 -13.86 -35.38 19.37
N THR A 588 -13.48 -36.66 19.40
CA THR A 588 -12.08 -37.08 19.55
C THR A 588 -11.48 -37.47 18.20
N TYR A 589 -10.45 -36.74 17.78
CA TYR A 589 -9.58 -37.10 16.67
C TYR A 589 -8.54 -38.13 17.14
N LYS A 590 -8.45 -39.25 16.40
CA LYS A 590 -7.51 -40.35 16.64
C LYS A 590 -6.62 -40.50 15.41
N PHE A 591 -5.32 -40.57 15.60
CA PHE A 591 -4.34 -40.64 14.52
C PHE A 591 -3.10 -41.43 14.92
#